data_AF-V9L317-F1
#
_entry.id   AF-V9L317-F1
#
_cell.length_a   1.000
_cell.length_b   1.000
_cell.length_c   1.000
_cell.angle_alpha   90.00
_cell.angle_beta   90.00
_cell.angle_gamma   90.00
#
_symmetry.space_group_name_H-M   'P 1'
#
loop_
_entity.id
_entity.type
_entity.pdbx_description
1 polymer ?
#
loop_
_entity_poly.entity_id
_entity_poly.type
_entity_poly.pdbx_seq_one_letter_code
_entity_poly.pdbx_strand_id
1 'polypeptide(L)'
;CLPACLCVCACVRACVCVARPAQLTTVGKRSCLWLQDLCMDLRSVRRAREELRFRGVKGTTGTQASFLQLLQGDHSKVEELDRLVTEMAGFKRTYLVTGQTYSRKVDVDCLAVLASLGASVHKICTDIRLLANLKEIEEPFEKDQIGSSAMPYKRNPMRSERCCSLARHLMGLIMDPLQTAAVQWLERTLDDSANRRVCLPEAFLTADIILSTLQNITEGLVVYPKVIERHIRHELPFMATENIIMAMVKAGGNRQDCHEHIRVLSHQAAAVVKQEGGDNDLITRIRAETYFSPIHGQLEALLDPKTFVGRAPEQVAKFLAEEVRPLLVPFANQMDVKMALEL
;
A
#
# COMPACT_ATOMS: atom_id res chain seq x y z
N CYS A 1 -9.01 7.94 1.61
CA CYS A 1 -7.75 7.22 1.26
C CYS A 1 -7.50 7.07 -0.24
N LEU A 2 -8.17 6.18 -0.97
CA LEU A 2 -7.85 5.93 -2.39
C LEU A 2 -7.90 7.17 -3.30
N PRO A 3 -8.88 8.09 -3.17
CA PRO A 3 -8.89 9.33 -3.95
C PRO A 3 -7.70 10.26 -3.65
N ALA A 4 -7.23 10.30 -2.40
CA ALA A 4 -6.08 11.10 -2.01
C ALA A 4 -4.77 10.56 -2.60
N CYS A 5 -4.62 9.22 -2.67
CA CYS A 5 -3.50 8.57 -3.36
C CYS A 5 -3.46 8.82 -4.88
N LEU A 6 -4.57 9.26 -5.50
CA LEU A 6 -4.62 9.59 -6.93
C LEU A 6 -3.88 10.89 -7.28
N CYS A 7 -3.63 11.77 -6.31
CA CYS A 7 -2.98 13.07 -6.55
C CYS A 7 -1.44 13.02 -6.66
N VAL A 8 -0.83 11.84 -6.65
CA VAL A 8 0.64 11.74 -6.72
C VAL A 8 1.11 11.80 -8.18
N CYS A 9 1.76 12.92 -8.51
CA CYS A 9 2.06 13.40 -9.85
C CYS A 9 3.18 12.64 -10.61
N ALA A 10 3.29 12.93 -11.91
CA ALA A 10 4.12 12.30 -12.95
C ALA A 10 5.64 12.59 -12.86
N CYS A 11 6.26 12.46 -11.68
CA CYS A 11 7.72 12.59 -11.55
C CYS A 11 8.43 11.27 -11.90
N VAL A 12 9.55 11.34 -12.65
CA VAL A 12 10.43 10.20 -12.94
C VAL A 12 11.35 9.94 -11.76
N ARG A 13 11.59 8.67 -11.39
CA ARG A 13 12.40 8.28 -10.22
C ARG A 13 13.16 6.97 -10.46
N ALA A 14 14.38 6.83 -9.95
CA ALA A 14 15.04 5.52 -9.90
C ALA A 14 14.22 4.48 -9.10
N CYS A 15 14.04 3.28 -9.66
CA CYS A 15 13.47 2.19 -8.86
C CYS A 15 14.51 1.76 -7.82
N VAL A 16 14.06 1.50 -6.60
CA VAL A 16 14.90 0.94 -5.55
C VAL A 16 14.44 -0.49 -5.36
N CYS A 17 15.26 -1.45 -5.80
CA CYS A 17 15.03 -2.87 -5.57
C CYS A 17 16.10 -3.35 -4.57
N VAL A 18 15.69 -3.99 -3.46
CA VAL A 18 16.61 -4.49 -2.42
C VAL A 18 17.50 -3.38 -1.83
N ALA A 19 16.94 -2.19 -1.62
CA ALA A 19 17.70 -1.00 -1.18
C ALA A 19 18.92 -0.65 -2.06
N ARG A 20 18.92 -1.11 -3.32
CA ARG A 20 19.94 -0.79 -4.34
C ARG A 20 19.29 -0.06 -5.52
N PRO A 21 20.06 0.81 -6.20
CA PRO A 21 19.64 1.39 -7.47
C PRO A 21 19.29 0.30 -8.48
N ALA A 22 18.13 0.44 -9.13
CA ALA A 22 17.66 -0.40 -10.21
C ALA A 22 17.08 0.48 -11.34
N GLN A 23 16.68 -0.15 -12.47
CA GLN A 23 16.08 0.55 -13.62
C GLN A 23 15.02 1.57 -13.19
N LEU A 24 14.92 2.69 -13.90
CA LEU A 24 14.04 3.77 -13.49
C LEU A 24 12.56 3.36 -13.55
N THR A 25 11.77 4.00 -12.69
CA THR A 25 10.32 3.97 -12.67
C THR A 25 9.78 5.41 -12.57
N THR A 26 8.50 5.59 -12.27
CA THR A 26 7.94 6.90 -11.96
C THR A 26 7.34 6.89 -10.55
N VAL A 27 7.27 8.06 -9.92
CA VAL A 27 6.61 8.24 -8.62
C VAL A 27 5.17 7.75 -8.70
N GLY A 28 4.42 8.14 -9.74
CA GLY A 28 3.06 7.66 -9.98
C GLY A 28 2.98 6.13 -10.12
N LYS A 29 3.92 5.50 -10.87
CA LYS A 29 3.94 4.04 -11.03
C LYS A 29 4.21 3.32 -9.71
N ARG A 30 5.02 3.91 -8.83
CA ARG A 30 5.23 3.40 -7.46
C ARG A 30 3.95 3.53 -6.63
N SER A 31 3.29 4.69 -6.67
CA SER A 31 2.00 4.89 -5.99
C SER A 31 0.91 3.93 -6.48
N CYS A 32 0.95 3.50 -7.74
CA CYS A 32 0.05 2.45 -8.22
C CYS A 32 0.25 1.09 -7.53
N LEU A 33 1.44 0.76 -7.02
CA LEU A 33 1.64 -0.45 -6.21
C LEU A 33 0.84 -0.36 -4.91
N TRP A 34 0.85 0.82 -4.27
CA TRP A 34 0.09 1.09 -3.05
C TRP A 34 -1.41 1.07 -3.32
N LEU A 35 -1.85 1.68 -4.42
CA LEU A 35 -3.25 1.70 -4.83
C LEU A 35 -3.77 0.30 -5.16
N GLN A 36 -2.96 -0.56 -5.77
CA GLN A 36 -3.34 -1.94 -6.07
C GLN A 36 -3.76 -2.69 -4.80
N ASP A 37 -2.91 -2.67 -3.78
CA ASP A 37 -3.17 -3.35 -2.51
C ASP A 37 -4.44 -2.78 -1.84
N LEU A 38 -4.59 -1.45 -1.81
CA LEU A 38 -5.80 -0.80 -1.27
C LEU A 38 -7.08 -1.12 -2.07
N CYS A 39 -6.98 -1.33 -3.39
CA CYS A 39 -8.12 -1.77 -4.20
C CYS A 39 -8.52 -3.21 -3.85
N MET A 40 -7.55 -4.09 -3.58
CA MET A 40 -7.80 -5.44 -3.12
C MET A 40 -8.46 -5.45 -1.73
N ASP A 41 -8.00 -4.59 -0.83
CA ASP A 41 -8.61 -4.42 0.50
C ASP A 41 -10.04 -3.88 0.40
N LEU A 42 -10.30 -2.86 -0.43
CA LEU A 42 -11.64 -2.33 -0.65
C LEU A 42 -12.61 -3.41 -1.15
N ARG A 43 -12.19 -4.23 -2.13
CA ARG A 43 -13.00 -5.35 -2.63
C ARG A 43 -13.30 -6.36 -1.52
N SER A 44 -12.29 -6.68 -0.70
CA SER A 44 -12.40 -7.64 0.40
C SER A 44 -13.34 -7.16 1.50
N VAL A 45 -13.22 -5.91 1.93
CA VAL A 45 -14.10 -5.28 2.92
C VAL A 45 -15.53 -5.19 2.39
N ARG A 46 -15.72 -4.82 1.12
CA ARG A 46 -17.05 -4.80 0.51
C ARG A 46 -17.69 -6.17 0.49
N ARG A 47 -16.95 -7.20 0.08
CA ARG A 47 -17.43 -8.59 0.11
C ARG A 47 -17.83 -8.99 1.53
N ALA A 48 -16.97 -8.77 2.52
CA ALA A 48 -17.26 -9.10 3.91
C ALA A 48 -18.53 -8.38 4.43
N ARG A 49 -18.73 -7.11 4.05
CA ARG A 49 -19.93 -6.33 4.39
C ARG A 49 -21.18 -6.86 3.69
N GLU A 50 -21.11 -7.15 2.39
CA GLU A 50 -22.24 -7.56 1.56
C GLU A 50 -22.69 -9.00 1.87
N GLU A 51 -21.77 -9.87 2.29
CA GLU A 51 -22.06 -11.26 2.65
C GLU A 51 -22.50 -11.45 4.10
N LEU A 52 -22.33 -10.43 4.95
CA LEU A 52 -22.70 -10.48 6.37
C LEU A 52 -24.19 -10.76 6.53
N ARG A 53 -24.53 -11.74 7.38
CA ARG A 53 -25.91 -12.15 7.63
C ARG A 53 -26.28 -11.93 9.09
N PHE A 54 -27.56 -11.69 9.31
CA PHE A 54 -28.10 -11.59 10.65
C PHE A 54 -28.22 -12.96 11.31
N ARG A 55 -28.02 -13.05 12.62
CA ARG A 55 -28.32 -14.30 13.37
C ARG A 55 -29.82 -14.58 13.34
N GLY A 56 -30.63 -13.54 13.54
CA GLY A 56 -32.07 -13.68 13.73
C GLY A 56 -32.44 -14.24 15.11
N VAL A 57 -33.68 -14.70 15.23
CA VAL A 57 -34.27 -15.33 16.41
C VAL A 57 -34.21 -16.84 16.30
N LYS A 58 -33.17 -17.43 16.90
CA LYS A 58 -32.86 -18.87 16.81
C LYS A 58 -33.02 -19.65 18.12
N GLY A 59 -33.29 -18.97 19.22
CA GLY A 59 -33.39 -19.59 20.56
C GLY A 59 -32.03 -20.02 21.13
N THR A 60 -32.03 -20.82 22.19
CA THR A 60 -30.83 -21.18 22.96
C THR A 60 -29.87 -22.09 22.21
N THR A 61 -30.36 -23.04 21.41
CA THR A 61 -29.54 -24.03 20.68
C THR A 61 -29.75 -23.99 19.18
N GLY A 62 -30.38 -22.92 18.67
CA GLY A 62 -30.57 -22.74 17.23
C GLY A 62 -31.86 -23.31 16.65
N THR A 63 -32.62 -24.08 17.44
CA THR A 63 -33.80 -24.85 16.99
C THR A 63 -35.12 -24.08 17.05
N GLN A 64 -35.12 -22.86 17.58
CA GLN A 64 -36.31 -22.02 17.71
C GLN A 64 -37.45 -22.61 18.58
N ALA A 65 -37.18 -23.66 19.36
CA ALA A 65 -38.20 -24.41 20.11
C ALA A 65 -39.10 -23.53 21.00
N SER A 66 -38.52 -22.54 21.70
CA SER A 66 -39.29 -21.62 22.54
C SER A 66 -40.27 -20.76 21.74
N PHE A 67 -39.87 -20.31 20.54
CA PHE A 67 -40.72 -19.53 19.66
C PHE A 67 -41.83 -20.39 19.04
N LEU A 68 -41.51 -21.64 18.68
CA LEU A 68 -42.47 -22.60 18.17
C LEU A 68 -43.56 -22.91 19.22
N GLN A 69 -43.16 -23.09 20.49
CA GLN A 69 -44.11 -23.27 21.59
C GLN A 69 -44.98 -22.03 21.82
N LEU A 70 -44.37 -20.84 21.84
CA LEU A 70 -45.09 -19.56 21.98
C LEU A 70 -46.15 -19.37 20.88
N LEU A 71 -45.83 -19.83 19.67
CA LEU A 71 -46.69 -19.74 18.49
C LEU A 71 -47.50 -21.01 18.24
N GLN A 72 -47.71 -21.83 19.28
CA GLN A 72 -48.60 -22.99 19.27
C GLN A 72 -48.31 -24.03 18.17
N GLY A 73 -47.03 -24.23 17.84
CA GLY A 73 -46.60 -25.18 16.80
C GLY A 73 -46.68 -24.65 15.38
N ASP A 74 -46.99 -23.37 15.18
CA ASP A 74 -47.06 -22.75 13.84
C ASP A 74 -45.68 -22.38 13.32
N HIS A 75 -45.10 -23.26 12.50
CA HIS A 75 -43.77 -23.07 11.90
C HIS A 75 -43.70 -21.83 11.00
N SER A 76 -44.76 -21.55 10.24
CA SER A 76 -44.79 -20.40 9.31
C SER A 76 -44.70 -19.07 10.06
N LYS A 77 -45.34 -18.96 11.23
CA LYS A 77 -45.19 -17.77 12.08
C LYS A 77 -43.79 -17.62 12.68
N VAL A 78 -43.10 -18.72 12.98
CA VAL A 78 -41.71 -18.67 13.48
C VAL A 78 -40.78 -18.15 12.39
N GLU A 79 -40.92 -18.64 11.16
CA GLU A 79 -40.15 -18.16 10.01
C GLU A 79 -40.44 -16.69 9.70
N GLU A 80 -41.71 -16.29 9.74
CA GLU A 80 -42.12 -14.90 9.51
C GLU A 80 -41.59 -13.97 10.61
N LEU A 81 -41.58 -14.39 11.88
CA LEU A 81 -40.98 -13.63 12.96
C LEU A 81 -39.48 -13.39 12.70
N ASP A 82 -38.74 -14.42 12.29
CA ASP A 82 -37.31 -14.28 11.97
C ASP A 82 -37.06 -13.34 10.79
N ARG A 83 -37.91 -13.43 9.76
CA ARG A 83 -37.87 -12.55 8.59
C ARG A 83 -38.11 -11.10 8.98
N LEU A 84 -39.17 -10.82 9.74
CA LEU A 84 -39.53 -9.47 10.18
C LEU A 84 -38.44 -8.83 11.04
N VAL A 85 -37.89 -9.58 12.02
CA VAL A 85 -36.80 -9.04 12.87
C VAL A 85 -35.53 -8.79 12.06
N THR A 86 -35.22 -9.65 11.09
CA THR A 86 -34.08 -9.47 10.18
C THR A 86 -34.24 -8.20 9.32
N GLU A 87 -35.43 -7.97 8.79
CA GLU A 87 -35.76 -6.79 7.99
C GLU A 87 -35.70 -5.51 8.84
N MET A 88 -36.27 -5.53 10.06
CA MET A 88 -36.19 -4.41 11.01
C MET A 88 -34.75 -4.08 11.41
N ALA A 89 -33.86 -5.07 11.47
CA ALA A 89 -32.42 -4.86 11.73
C ALA A 89 -31.64 -4.36 10.50
N GLY A 90 -32.29 -4.21 9.34
CA GLY A 90 -31.68 -3.71 8.10
C GLY A 90 -30.83 -4.75 7.35
N PHE A 91 -30.95 -6.04 7.68
CA PHE A 91 -30.22 -7.10 7.01
C PHE A 91 -31.05 -7.71 5.87
N LYS A 92 -30.40 -8.00 4.75
CA LYS A 92 -31.04 -8.67 3.60
C LYS A 92 -31.21 -10.18 3.81
N ARG A 93 -30.39 -10.78 4.67
CA ARG A 93 -30.29 -12.23 4.85
C ARG A 93 -30.06 -12.58 6.33
N THR A 94 -30.62 -13.71 6.74
CA THR A 94 -30.41 -14.34 8.04
C THR A 94 -29.67 -15.67 7.86
N TYR A 95 -29.02 -16.17 8.90
CA TYR A 95 -28.51 -17.54 8.92
C TYR A 95 -29.67 -18.52 9.10
N LEU A 96 -29.74 -19.56 8.27
CA LEU A 96 -30.75 -20.62 8.43
C LEU A 96 -30.37 -21.61 9.53
N VAL A 97 -29.07 -21.90 9.65
CA VAL A 97 -28.54 -22.88 10.61
C VAL A 97 -27.56 -22.16 11.54
N THR A 98 -27.83 -22.24 12.83
CA THR A 98 -26.96 -21.74 13.90
C THR A 98 -27.02 -22.71 15.08
N GLY A 99 -26.01 -22.68 15.95
CA GLY A 99 -26.18 -23.13 17.34
C GLY A 99 -26.81 -22.03 18.19
N GLN A 100 -26.25 -21.78 19.37
CA GLN A 100 -26.66 -20.65 20.20
C GLN A 100 -26.32 -19.29 19.56
N THR A 101 -25.25 -19.23 18.77
CA THR A 101 -24.73 -17.98 18.18
C THR A 101 -24.55 -18.08 16.67
N TYR A 102 -24.35 -16.95 16.01
CA TYR A 102 -23.76 -16.98 14.67
C TYR A 102 -22.36 -17.60 14.76
N SER A 103 -21.92 -18.30 13.71
CA SER A 103 -20.62 -18.98 13.72
C SER A 103 -19.47 -17.98 13.93
N ARG A 104 -18.56 -18.26 14.85
CA ARG A 104 -17.36 -17.42 15.08
C ARG A 104 -16.40 -17.39 13.90
N LYS A 105 -16.59 -18.25 12.90
CA LYS A 105 -15.93 -18.11 11.60
C LYS A 105 -16.21 -16.76 10.92
N VAL A 106 -17.37 -16.15 11.18
CA VAL A 106 -17.69 -14.80 10.68
C VAL A 106 -16.72 -13.77 11.25
N ASP A 107 -16.36 -13.88 12.53
CA ASP A 107 -15.40 -12.98 13.17
C ASP A 107 -14.01 -13.13 12.52
N VAL A 108 -13.62 -14.36 12.12
CA VAL A 108 -12.39 -14.62 11.35
C VAL A 108 -12.44 -13.91 9.99
N ASP A 109 -13.51 -14.10 9.23
CA ASP A 109 -13.64 -13.55 7.89
C ASP A 109 -13.65 -11.99 7.93
N CYS A 110 -14.23 -11.39 8.98
CA CYS A 110 -14.20 -9.95 9.22
C CYS A 110 -12.82 -9.42 9.61
N LEU A 111 -12.10 -10.07 10.52
CA LEU A 111 -10.79 -9.59 10.96
C LEU A 111 -9.68 -9.93 9.94
N ALA A 112 -9.85 -10.96 9.11
CA ALA A 112 -8.87 -11.33 8.10
C ALA A 112 -8.69 -10.22 7.05
N VAL A 113 -9.81 -9.58 6.63
CA VAL A 113 -9.75 -8.46 5.69
C VAL A 113 -9.10 -7.22 6.30
N LEU A 114 -9.26 -7.00 7.61
CA LEU A 114 -8.60 -5.90 8.32
C LEU A 114 -7.12 -6.17 8.55
N ALA A 115 -6.73 -7.41 8.85
CA ALA A 115 -5.34 -7.81 8.97
C ALA A 115 -4.60 -7.64 7.62
N SER A 116 -5.23 -8.01 6.51
CA SER A 116 -4.74 -7.74 5.15
C SER A 116 -4.50 -6.24 4.92
N LEU A 117 -5.50 -5.40 5.26
CA LEU A 117 -5.37 -3.94 5.19
C LEU A 117 -4.19 -3.44 6.03
N GLY A 118 -3.97 -4.01 7.22
CA GLY A 118 -2.81 -3.72 8.06
C GLY A 118 -1.49 -3.96 7.31
N ALA A 119 -1.35 -5.07 6.59
CA ALA A 119 -0.16 -5.35 5.79
C ALA A 119 0.04 -4.29 4.69
N SER A 120 -1.02 -3.95 3.96
CA SER A 120 -1.00 -2.91 2.92
C SER A 120 -0.54 -1.56 3.48
N VAL A 121 -1.17 -1.08 4.56
CA VAL A 121 -0.85 0.20 5.18
C VAL A 121 0.57 0.21 5.74
N HIS A 122 1.01 -0.88 6.38
CA HIS A 122 2.37 -0.98 6.92
C HIS A 122 3.40 -0.87 5.79
N LYS A 123 3.19 -1.53 4.65
CA LYS A 123 4.09 -1.49 3.49
C LYS A 123 4.15 -0.09 2.87
N ILE A 124 3.00 0.55 2.67
CA ILE A 124 2.91 1.92 2.12
C ILE A 124 3.67 2.90 3.01
N CYS A 125 3.41 2.89 4.31
CA CYS A 125 4.04 3.82 5.24
C CYS A 125 5.52 3.52 5.44
N THR A 126 5.94 2.25 5.34
CA THR A 126 7.37 1.89 5.33
C THR A 126 8.08 2.47 4.11
N ASP A 127 7.49 2.35 2.91
CA ASP A 127 8.05 2.98 1.72
C ASP A 127 8.19 4.49 1.94
N ILE A 128 7.14 5.19 2.38
CA ILE A 128 7.15 6.64 2.64
C ILE A 128 8.28 7.03 3.59
N ARG A 129 8.50 6.27 4.68
CA ARG A 129 9.61 6.50 5.61
C ARG A 129 10.98 6.37 4.95
N LEU A 130 11.15 5.39 4.05
CA LEU A 130 12.37 5.27 3.24
C LEU A 130 12.52 6.43 2.25
N LEU A 131 11.43 6.90 1.64
CA LEU A 131 11.47 8.06 0.73
C LEU A 131 11.82 9.36 1.47
N ALA A 132 11.38 9.49 2.72
CA ALA A 132 11.71 10.62 3.59
C ALA A 132 13.19 10.60 3.99
N ASN A 133 13.77 9.42 4.28
CA ASN A 133 15.21 9.28 4.47
C ASN A 133 16.00 9.74 3.23
N LEU A 134 15.50 9.41 2.03
CA LEU A 134 16.08 9.85 0.76
C LEU A 134 15.76 11.32 0.43
N LYS A 135 14.96 12.02 1.24
CA LYS A 135 14.50 13.41 0.97
C LYS A 135 13.81 13.57 -0.38
N GLU A 136 13.24 12.49 -0.91
CA GLU A 136 12.56 12.50 -2.21
C GLU A 136 11.06 12.76 -2.04
N ILE A 137 10.48 12.25 -0.95
CA ILE A 137 9.08 12.46 -0.58
C ILE A 137 8.99 12.61 0.94
N GLU A 138 8.24 13.60 1.41
CA GLU A 138 7.92 13.79 2.84
C GLU A 138 6.40 13.73 3.06
N GLU A 139 6.00 13.34 4.27
CA GLU A 139 4.61 13.50 4.73
C GLU A 139 4.30 14.97 5.01
N PRO A 140 3.02 15.38 5.04
CA PRO A 140 2.67 16.76 5.36
C PRO A 140 3.23 17.20 6.71
N PHE A 141 3.61 18.46 6.80
CA PHE A 141 4.19 19.05 8.00
C PHE A 141 3.43 20.34 8.34
N GLU A 142 2.80 20.38 9.51
CA GLU A 142 2.03 21.58 9.92
C GLU A 142 2.98 22.74 10.21
N LYS A 143 2.48 23.97 10.05
CA LYS A 143 3.27 25.20 10.22
C LYS A 143 3.94 25.28 11.60
N ASP A 144 3.24 24.84 12.64
CA ASP A 144 3.66 24.90 14.03
C ASP A 144 4.16 23.54 14.58
N GLN A 145 4.31 22.54 13.71
CA GLN A 145 4.74 21.20 14.13
C GLN A 145 6.21 21.20 14.56
N ILE A 146 6.49 20.68 15.76
CA ILE A 146 7.85 20.47 16.24
C ILE A 146 8.29 19.05 15.87
N GLY A 147 9.20 18.92 14.89
CA GLY A 147 9.70 17.62 14.42
C GLY A 147 10.68 16.94 15.41
N SER A 148 11.43 17.73 16.16
CA SER A 148 12.32 17.29 17.24
C SER A 148 12.52 18.43 18.24
N SER A 149 12.50 18.10 19.55
CA SER A 149 12.75 19.08 20.62
C SER A 149 14.17 19.67 20.62
N ALA A 150 15.14 19.00 19.97
CA ALA A 150 16.55 19.40 19.99
C ALA A 150 17.14 19.72 18.61
N MET A 151 16.53 19.24 17.51
CA MET A 151 17.05 19.40 16.15
C MET A 151 16.04 20.12 15.25
N PRO A 152 16.12 21.45 15.09
CA PRO A 152 15.09 22.25 14.40
C PRO A 152 14.99 21.94 12.90
N TYR A 153 16.02 21.38 12.28
CA TYR A 153 16.01 20.96 10.87
C TYR A 153 15.45 19.55 10.64
N LYS A 154 15.21 18.78 11.71
CA LYS A 154 14.85 17.36 11.61
C LYS A 154 13.33 17.20 11.48
N ARG A 155 12.88 16.75 10.30
CA ARG A 155 11.51 16.33 10.04
C ARG A 155 11.43 14.81 10.06
N ASN A 156 10.59 14.26 10.94
CA ASN A 156 10.38 12.82 11.07
C ASN A 156 9.04 12.43 10.45
N PRO A 157 8.96 11.28 9.75
CA PRO A 157 7.71 10.75 9.20
C PRO A 157 6.85 10.11 10.31
N MET A 158 6.50 10.87 11.34
CA MET A 158 5.85 10.39 12.57
C MET A 158 4.44 9.80 12.30
N ARG A 159 3.69 10.36 11.35
CA ARG A 159 2.35 9.89 10.99
C ARG A 159 2.46 8.53 10.32
N SER A 160 3.41 8.39 9.40
CA SER A 160 3.73 7.12 8.75
C SER A 160 4.24 6.06 9.75
N GLU A 161 5.05 6.45 10.74
CA GLU A 161 5.50 5.56 11.82
C GLU A 161 4.35 5.08 12.71
N ARG A 162 3.43 5.97 13.07
CA ARG A 162 2.21 5.63 13.81
C ARG A 162 1.33 4.66 13.02
N CYS A 163 1.13 4.89 11.72
CA CYS A 163 0.44 3.95 10.84
C CYS A 163 1.11 2.57 10.84
N CYS A 164 2.43 2.47 10.68
CA CYS A 164 3.14 1.19 10.76
C CYS A 164 2.92 0.51 12.12
N SER A 165 2.96 1.27 13.22
CA SER A 165 2.82 0.69 14.56
C SER A 165 1.43 0.10 14.78
N LEU A 166 0.38 0.86 14.45
CA LEU A 166 -1.00 0.43 14.63
C LEU A 166 -1.38 -0.68 13.64
N ALA A 167 -0.92 -0.58 12.39
CA ALA A 167 -1.14 -1.62 11.40
C ALA A 167 -0.52 -2.97 11.81
N ARG A 168 0.58 -2.96 12.57
CA ARG A 168 1.17 -4.19 13.13
C ARG A 168 0.27 -4.83 14.19
N HIS A 169 -0.36 -4.04 15.04
CA HIS A 169 -1.37 -4.53 15.99
C HIS A 169 -2.54 -5.16 15.24
N LEU A 170 -3.06 -4.47 14.22
CA LEU A 170 -4.17 -4.96 13.40
C LEU A 170 -3.88 -6.30 12.72
N MET A 171 -2.65 -6.49 12.22
CA MET A 171 -2.19 -7.78 11.67
C MET A 171 -2.18 -8.90 12.72
N GLY A 172 -1.82 -8.60 13.97
CA GLY A 172 -1.74 -9.59 15.05
C GLY A 172 -3.10 -10.06 15.57
N LEU A 173 -4.10 -9.15 15.59
CA LEU A 173 -5.44 -9.42 16.12
C LEU A 173 -6.19 -10.54 15.38
N ILE A 174 -5.77 -10.96 14.19
CA ILE A 174 -6.42 -12.07 13.46
C ILE A 174 -6.30 -13.42 14.19
N MET A 175 -5.29 -13.59 15.04
CA MET A 175 -5.08 -14.84 15.76
C MET A 175 -6.18 -15.10 16.79
N ASP A 176 -6.77 -14.04 17.35
CA ASP A 176 -7.83 -14.10 18.35
C ASP A 176 -9.10 -14.82 17.83
N PRO A 177 -9.75 -14.37 16.74
CA PRO A 177 -10.92 -15.05 16.20
C PRO A 177 -10.57 -16.41 15.60
N LEU A 178 -9.37 -16.60 15.03
CA LEU A 178 -8.93 -17.89 14.49
C LEU A 178 -8.91 -18.96 15.59
N GLN A 179 -8.25 -18.66 16.71
CA GLN A 179 -8.18 -19.56 17.86
C GLN A 179 -9.55 -19.73 18.51
N THR A 180 -10.28 -18.64 18.71
CA THR A 180 -11.64 -18.66 19.32
C THR A 180 -12.60 -19.54 18.53
N ALA A 181 -12.63 -19.41 17.19
CA ALA A 181 -13.53 -20.19 16.36
C ALA A 181 -13.19 -21.68 16.34
N ALA A 182 -11.90 -22.04 16.40
CA ALA A 182 -11.43 -23.42 16.33
C ALA A 182 -11.82 -24.27 17.55
N VAL A 183 -12.02 -23.64 18.72
CA VAL A 183 -12.32 -24.32 19.98
C VAL A 183 -13.75 -24.12 20.48
N GLN A 184 -14.65 -23.56 19.67
CA GLN A 184 -16.08 -23.53 20.02
C GLN A 184 -16.63 -24.96 20.07
N TRP A 185 -17.02 -25.41 21.26
CA TRP A 185 -17.58 -26.76 21.41
C TRP A 185 -19.08 -26.77 21.11
N LEU A 186 -19.48 -27.70 20.24
CA LEU A 186 -20.88 -27.98 19.89
C LEU A 186 -21.65 -26.69 19.53
N GLU A 187 -22.79 -26.41 20.19
CA GLU A 187 -23.64 -25.26 19.86
C GLU A 187 -23.09 -23.90 20.33
N ARG A 188 -22.18 -23.89 21.33
CA ARG A 188 -21.41 -22.71 21.83
C ARG A 188 -20.66 -23.02 23.13
N THR A 189 -19.51 -22.39 23.31
CA THR A 189 -18.84 -22.16 24.62
C THR A 189 -18.63 -20.67 24.88
N LEU A 190 -18.57 -20.26 26.16
CA LEU A 190 -18.60 -18.83 26.58
C LEU A 190 -17.22 -18.15 26.59
N ASP A 191 -16.14 -18.91 26.41
CA ASP A 191 -14.75 -18.44 26.31
C ASP A 191 -14.55 -17.40 25.20
N ASP A 192 -15.41 -17.40 24.18
CA ASP A 192 -15.42 -16.39 23.12
C ASP A 192 -15.78 -14.97 23.60
N SER A 193 -16.53 -14.84 24.69
CA SER A 193 -17.18 -13.58 25.08
C SER A 193 -16.17 -12.51 25.47
N ALA A 194 -15.19 -12.86 26.30
CA ALA A 194 -14.20 -11.90 26.78
C ALA A 194 -13.26 -11.47 25.65
N ASN A 195 -12.76 -12.43 24.85
CA ASN A 195 -11.87 -12.14 23.74
C ASN A 195 -12.53 -11.21 22.69
N ARG A 196 -13.77 -11.51 22.28
CA ARG A 196 -14.51 -10.72 21.28
C ARG A 196 -14.83 -9.28 21.71
N ARG A 197 -14.87 -9.01 23.03
CA ARG A 197 -15.05 -7.64 23.55
C ARG A 197 -13.82 -6.76 23.37
N VAL A 198 -12.65 -7.38 23.18
CA VAL A 198 -11.37 -6.71 22.98
C VAL A 198 -11.04 -6.68 21.48
N CYS A 199 -10.93 -7.85 20.85
CA CYS A 199 -10.37 -7.95 19.50
C CYS A 199 -11.27 -7.31 18.43
N LEU A 200 -12.60 -7.42 18.53
CA LEU A 200 -13.49 -6.84 17.51
C LEU A 200 -13.47 -5.31 17.55
N PRO A 201 -13.75 -4.63 18.68
CA PRO A 201 -13.73 -3.17 18.71
C PRO A 201 -12.34 -2.60 18.40
N GLU A 202 -11.28 -3.19 18.96
CA GLU A 202 -9.91 -2.73 18.71
C GLU A 202 -9.52 -2.84 17.24
N ALA A 203 -9.90 -3.92 16.55
CA ALA A 203 -9.58 -4.08 15.14
C ALA A 203 -10.23 -2.98 14.29
N PHE A 204 -11.51 -2.68 14.51
CA PHE A 204 -12.20 -1.62 13.76
C PHE A 204 -11.70 -0.22 14.12
N LEU A 205 -11.46 0.09 15.40
CA LEU A 205 -10.88 1.37 15.82
C LEU A 205 -9.47 1.56 15.26
N THR A 206 -8.65 0.52 15.28
CA THR A 206 -7.30 0.56 14.71
C THR A 206 -7.35 0.80 13.22
N ALA A 207 -8.22 0.09 12.48
CA ALA A 207 -8.44 0.28 11.06
C ALA A 207 -8.90 1.70 10.72
N ASP A 208 -9.81 2.26 11.50
CA ASP A 208 -10.29 3.64 11.34
C ASP A 208 -9.17 4.67 11.51
N ILE A 209 -8.38 4.55 12.59
CA ILE A 209 -7.28 5.47 12.88
C ILE A 209 -6.21 5.41 11.77
N ILE A 210 -5.83 4.22 11.31
CA ILE A 210 -4.81 4.10 10.26
C ILE A 210 -5.31 4.62 8.90
N LEU A 211 -6.59 4.42 8.57
CA LEU A 211 -7.16 4.96 7.33
C LEU A 211 -7.27 6.49 7.40
N SER A 212 -7.75 7.03 8.51
CA SER A 212 -7.82 8.48 8.74
C SER A 212 -6.43 9.13 8.67
N THR A 213 -5.43 8.51 9.30
CA THR A 213 -4.04 9.01 9.27
C THR A 213 -3.42 8.85 7.88
N LEU A 214 -3.64 7.73 7.19
CA LEU A 214 -3.14 7.52 5.83
C LEU A 214 -3.76 8.49 4.83
N GLN A 215 -5.04 8.82 4.99
CA GLN A 215 -5.69 9.84 4.17
C GLN A 215 -5.02 11.20 4.36
N ASN A 216 -4.82 11.63 5.61
CA ASN A 216 -4.11 12.89 5.89
C ASN A 216 -2.70 12.90 5.25
N ILE A 217 -1.94 11.82 5.39
CA ILE A 217 -0.61 11.70 4.77
C ILE A 217 -0.71 11.87 3.24
N THR A 218 -1.63 11.15 2.61
CA THR A 218 -1.72 11.08 1.14
C THR A 218 -2.30 12.34 0.50
N GLU A 219 -3.13 13.10 1.23
CA GLU A 219 -3.62 14.43 0.81
C GLU A 219 -2.51 15.49 0.79
N GLY A 220 -1.46 15.31 1.60
CA GLY A 220 -0.41 16.32 1.81
C GLY A 220 1.00 15.86 1.47
N LEU A 221 1.17 14.80 0.67
CA LEU A 221 2.51 14.33 0.26
C LEU A 221 3.29 15.42 -0.49
N VAL A 222 4.51 15.70 -0.04
CA VAL A 222 5.42 16.66 -0.68
C VAL A 222 6.48 15.89 -1.45
N VAL A 223 6.60 16.15 -2.75
CA VAL A 223 7.62 15.54 -3.62
C VAL A 223 8.71 16.56 -3.90
N TYR A 224 9.99 16.14 -3.91
CA TYR A 224 11.14 17.00 -4.20
C TYR A 224 11.85 16.60 -5.51
N PRO A 225 11.37 17.07 -6.69
CA PRO A 225 11.90 16.64 -7.99
C PRO A 225 13.40 16.86 -8.15
N LYS A 226 13.96 17.94 -7.59
CA LYS A 226 15.40 18.23 -7.71
C LYS A 226 16.29 17.26 -6.95
N VAL A 227 15.83 16.73 -5.82
CA VAL A 227 16.53 15.66 -5.09
C VAL A 227 16.47 14.36 -5.91
N ILE A 228 15.31 14.06 -6.47
CA ILE A 228 15.11 12.88 -7.33
C ILE A 228 16.01 12.95 -8.57
N GLU A 229 16.01 14.08 -9.28
CA GLU A 229 16.89 14.33 -10.44
C GLU A 229 18.37 14.13 -10.07
N ARG A 230 18.79 14.65 -8.90
CA ARG A 230 20.16 14.47 -8.41
C ARG A 230 20.49 13.00 -8.19
N HIS A 231 19.64 12.26 -7.48
CA HIS A 231 19.86 10.83 -7.24
C HIS A 231 19.91 10.03 -8.54
N ILE A 232 19.05 10.35 -9.52
CA ILE A 232 19.10 9.74 -10.84
C ILE A 232 20.46 10.02 -11.51
N ARG A 233 20.95 11.26 -11.50
CA ARG A 233 22.25 11.60 -12.12
C ARG A 233 23.42 10.82 -11.53
N HIS A 234 23.40 10.51 -10.24
CA HIS A 234 24.46 9.73 -9.60
C HIS A 234 24.44 8.24 -10.00
N GLU A 235 23.29 7.68 -10.37
CA GLU A 235 23.14 6.24 -10.60
C GLU A 235 22.92 5.86 -12.07
N LEU A 236 22.27 6.73 -12.85
CA LEU A 236 21.92 6.49 -14.25
C LEU A 236 23.13 6.19 -15.15
N PRO A 237 24.32 6.79 -14.96
CA PRO A 237 25.51 6.41 -15.74
C PRO A 237 25.82 4.91 -15.71
N PHE A 238 25.68 4.26 -14.55
CA PHE A 238 25.91 2.82 -14.43
C PHE A 238 24.82 2.00 -15.13
N MET A 239 23.56 2.47 -15.07
CA MET A 239 22.43 1.79 -15.73
C MET A 239 22.41 1.99 -17.25
N ALA A 240 23.00 3.08 -17.75
CA ALA A 240 23.03 3.43 -19.16
C ALA A 240 24.14 2.72 -19.96
N THR A 241 24.93 1.86 -19.32
CA THR A 241 26.08 1.16 -19.94
C THR A 241 25.69 0.38 -21.19
N GLU A 242 24.57 -0.35 -21.18
CA GLU A 242 24.08 -1.06 -22.37
C GLU A 242 23.67 -0.08 -23.49
N ASN A 243 23.03 1.05 -23.17
CA ASN A 243 22.65 2.06 -24.16
C ASN A 243 23.89 2.69 -24.83
N ILE A 244 24.95 2.90 -24.05
CA ILE A 244 26.23 3.43 -24.52
C ILE A 244 26.93 2.41 -25.43
N ILE A 245 26.95 1.13 -25.05
CA ILE A 245 27.48 0.04 -25.89
C ILE A 245 26.72 -0.03 -27.23
N MET A 246 25.39 0.03 -27.18
CA MET A 246 24.57 0.00 -28.39
C MET A 246 24.81 1.21 -29.30
N ALA A 247 25.05 2.40 -28.74
CA ALA A 247 25.41 3.59 -29.52
C ALA A 247 26.79 3.44 -30.20
N MET A 248 27.78 2.87 -29.50
CA MET A 248 29.11 2.59 -30.07
C MET A 248 29.04 1.58 -31.21
N VAL A 249 28.26 0.50 -31.06
CA VAL A 249 28.06 -0.49 -32.12
C VAL A 249 27.40 0.13 -33.35
N LYS A 250 26.40 1.00 -33.17
CA LYS A 250 25.77 1.74 -34.28
C LYS A 250 26.75 2.69 -34.98
N ALA A 251 27.73 3.22 -34.26
CA ALA A 251 28.81 4.04 -34.81
C ALA A 251 29.93 3.22 -35.47
N GLY A 252 29.78 1.89 -35.58
CA GLY A 252 30.73 0.99 -36.22
C GLY A 252 31.75 0.33 -35.28
N GLY A 253 31.61 0.52 -33.96
CA GLY A 253 32.49 -0.09 -32.96
C GLY A 253 32.20 -1.57 -32.69
N ASN A 254 33.20 -2.30 -32.16
CA ASN A 254 33.05 -3.68 -31.71
C ASN A 254 32.39 -3.73 -30.32
N ARG A 255 31.35 -4.56 -30.17
CA ARG A 255 30.60 -4.72 -28.92
C ARG A 255 31.47 -5.20 -27.75
N GLN A 256 32.32 -6.19 -27.98
CA GLN A 256 33.14 -6.82 -26.94
C GLN A 256 34.20 -5.86 -26.43
N ASP A 257 34.86 -5.14 -27.35
CA ASP A 257 35.84 -4.12 -27.00
C ASP A 257 35.17 -3.01 -26.20
N CYS A 258 34.02 -2.50 -26.66
CA CYS A 258 33.29 -1.44 -25.97
C CYS A 258 32.85 -1.85 -24.56
N HIS A 259 32.42 -3.10 -24.40
CA HIS A 259 32.04 -3.64 -23.09
C HIS A 259 33.24 -3.67 -22.13
N GLU A 260 34.43 -4.03 -22.60
CA GLU A 260 35.61 -4.06 -21.73
C GLU A 260 36.06 -2.66 -21.30
N HIS A 261 36.11 -1.70 -22.23
CA HIS A 261 36.40 -0.30 -21.92
C HIS A 261 35.42 0.25 -20.87
N ILE A 262 34.10 0.09 -21.09
CA ILE A 262 33.10 0.62 -20.16
C ILE A 262 33.11 -0.09 -18.81
N ARG A 263 33.46 -1.39 -18.76
CA ARG A 263 33.60 -2.16 -17.51
C ARG A 263 34.72 -1.61 -16.65
N VAL A 264 35.89 -1.35 -17.24
CA VAL A 264 37.05 -0.79 -16.53
C VAL A 264 36.71 0.60 -15.98
N LEU A 265 36.15 1.48 -16.82
CA LEU A 265 35.73 2.82 -16.36
C LEU A 265 34.66 2.77 -15.26
N SER A 266 33.69 1.85 -15.37
CA SER A 266 32.64 1.67 -14.36
C SER A 266 33.21 1.22 -13.02
N HIS A 267 34.20 0.32 -13.03
CA HIS A 267 34.90 -0.10 -11.80
C HIS A 267 35.67 1.06 -11.16
N GLN A 268 36.34 1.90 -11.96
CA GLN A 268 37.04 3.08 -11.44
C GLN A 268 36.06 4.08 -10.82
N ALA A 269 34.98 4.42 -11.52
CA ALA A 269 33.94 5.32 -10.99
C ALA A 269 33.27 4.75 -9.73
N ALA A 270 33.01 3.44 -9.69
CA ALA A 270 32.49 2.78 -8.50
C ALA A 270 33.47 2.79 -7.32
N ALA A 271 34.78 2.74 -7.58
CA ALA A 271 35.81 2.88 -6.55
C ALA A 271 35.82 4.31 -5.98
N VAL A 272 35.74 5.34 -6.82
CA VAL A 272 35.60 6.74 -6.37
C VAL A 272 34.39 6.90 -5.44
N VAL A 273 33.23 6.37 -5.83
CA VAL A 273 32.01 6.46 -5.02
C VAL A 273 32.15 5.72 -3.68
N LYS A 274 32.70 4.50 -3.69
CA LYS A 274 32.69 3.61 -2.50
C LYS A 274 33.90 3.75 -1.58
N GLN A 275 35.07 4.06 -2.14
CA GLN A 275 36.34 4.13 -1.40
C GLN A 275 36.72 5.56 -1.06
N GLU A 276 36.36 6.53 -1.91
CA GLU A 276 36.75 7.93 -1.74
C GLU A 276 35.58 8.82 -1.28
N GLY A 277 34.35 8.34 -1.41
CA GLY A 277 33.14 9.13 -1.10
C GLY A 277 32.87 10.26 -2.10
N GLY A 278 33.44 10.15 -3.31
CA GLY A 278 33.25 11.12 -4.39
C GLY A 278 31.96 10.91 -5.18
N ASP A 279 31.64 11.87 -6.04
CA ASP A 279 30.54 11.75 -7.00
C ASP A 279 30.88 10.74 -8.12
N ASN A 280 29.84 10.14 -8.71
CA ASN A 280 30.01 9.28 -9.88
C ASN A 280 30.52 10.09 -11.08
N ASP A 281 31.76 9.78 -11.50
CA ASP A 281 32.47 10.46 -12.58
C ASP A 281 32.54 9.64 -13.89
N LEU A 282 31.74 8.56 -14.02
CA LEU A 282 31.79 7.66 -15.18
C LEU A 282 31.64 8.40 -16.52
N ILE A 283 30.71 9.35 -16.60
CA ILE A 283 30.49 10.12 -17.84
C ILE A 283 31.68 11.02 -18.17
N THR A 284 32.32 11.59 -17.15
CA THR A 284 33.55 12.38 -17.32
C THR A 284 34.67 11.51 -17.88
N ARG A 285 34.82 10.28 -17.36
CA ARG A 285 35.81 9.30 -17.86
C ARG A 285 35.53 8.90 -19.31
N ILE A 286 34.27 8.63 -19.66
CA ILE A 286 33.86 8.30 -21.03
C ILE A 286 34.14 9.48 -21.98
N ARG A 287 33.93 10.73 -21.55
CA ARG A 287 34.26 11.92 -22.34
C ARG A 287 35.78 12.11 -22.53
N ALA A 288 36.59 11.73 -21.56
CA ALA A 288 38.04 11.84 -21.62
C ALA A 288 38.70 10.74 -22.46
N GLU A 289 38.06 9.58 -22.59
CA GLU A 289 38.60 8.45 -23.34
C GLU A 289 38.30 8.57 -24.84
N THR A 290 39.36 8.56 -25.65
CA THR A 290 39.29 8.73 -27.11
C THR A 290 38.49 7.65 -27.82
N TYR A 291 38.42 6.43 -27.26
CA TYR A 291 37.62 5.32 -27.78
C TYR A 291 36.14 5.71 -27.98
N PHE A 292 35.58 6.51 -27.06
CA PHE A 292 34.16 6.91 -27.09
C PHE A 292 33.87 8.17 -27.91
N SER A 293 34.87 8.75 -28.59
CA SER A 293 34.70 9.98 -29.40
C SER A 293 33.49 9.94 -30.36
N PRO A 294 33.17 8.82 -31.04
CA PRO A 294 32.04 8.76 -31.97
C PRO A 294 30.66 9.04 -31.34
N ILE A 295 30.52 8.85 -30.03
CA ILE A 295 29.24 9.03 -29.31
C ILE A 295 29.23 10.23 -28.36
N HIS A 296 30.32 11.00 -28.25
CA HIS A 296 30.40 12.13 -27.32
C HIS A 296 29.27 13.16 -27.49
N GLY A 297 28.82 13.40 -28.72
CA GLY A 297 27.67 14.26 -29.04
C GLY A 297 26.30 13.67 -28.69
N GLN A 298 26.23 12.37 -28.41
CA GLN A 298 24.99 11.64 -28.10
C GLN A 298 24.81 11.38 -26.59
N LEU A 299 25.86 11.54 -25.78
CA LEU A 299 25.86 11.15 -24.36
C LEU A 299 24.71 11.78 -23.56
N GLU A 300 24.39 13.05 -23.77
CA GLU A 300 23.28 13.71 -23.07
C GLU A 300 21.92 13.07 -23.40
N ALA A 301 21.69 12.74 -24.68
CA ALA A 301 20.46 12.08 -25.11
C ALA A 301 20.38 10.64 -24.61
N LEU A 302 21.51 9.92 -24.58
CA LEU A 302 21.62 8.55 -24.06
C LEU A 302 21.38 8.46 -22.55
N LEU A 303 21.50 9.59 -21.83
CA LEU A 303 21.29 9.72 -20.39
C LEU A 303 19.99 10.43 -20.04
N ASP A 304 19.08 10.66 -20.98
CA ASP A 304 17.77 11.24 -20.66
C ASP A 304 16.95 10.27 -19.80
N PRO A 305 16.67 10.57 -18.51
CA PRO A 305 15.93 9.68 -17.61
C PRO A 305 14.56 9.28 -18.15
N LYS A 306 13.92 10.11 -18.98
CA LYS A 306 12.61 9.83 -19.56
C LYS A 306 12.63 8.60 -20.48
N THR A 307 13.78 8.26 -21.04
CA THR A 307 13.92 7.09 -21.92
C THR A 307 14.08 5.77 -21.14
N PHE A 308 14.33 5.84 -19.83
CA PHE A 308 14.58 4.67 -18.97
C PHE A 308 13.38 4.22 -18.13
N VAL A 309 12.22 4.86 -18.26
CA VAL A 309 11.02 4.51 -17.47
C VAL A 309 10.12 3.46 -18.12
N GLY A 310 10.52 2.95 -19.29
CA GLY A 310 9.75 1.96 -20.05
C GLY A 310 8.31 2.40 -20.26
N ARG A 311 7.35 1.56 -19.87
CA ARG A 311 5.90 1.81 -20.00
C ARG A 311 5.25 2.37 -18.74
N ALA A 312 6.03 2.90 -17.80
CA ALA A 312 5.51 3.32 -16.51
C ALA A 312 4.35 4.34 -16.61
N PRO A 313 4.41 5.39 -17.46
CA PRO A 313 3.29 6.34 -17.62
C PRO A 313 2.02 5.68 -18.17
N GLU A 314 2.12 4.83 -19.20
CA GLU A 314 0.97 4.16 -19.81
C GLU A 314 0.33 3.14 -18.86
N GLN A 315 1.16 2.43 -18.08
CA GLN A 315 0.68 1.50 -17.04
C GLN A 315 -0.14 2.24 -15.97
N VAL A 316 0.30 3.42 -15.54
CA VAL A 316 -0.43 4.25 -14.58
C VAL A 316 -1.78 4.66 -15.18
N ALA A 317 -1.77 5.25 -16.39
CA ALA A 317 -3.00 5.71 -17.03
C ALA A 317 -4.03 4.60 -17.20
N LYS A 318 -3.60 3.43 -17.69
CA LYS A 318 -4.45 2.25 -17.88
C LYS A 318 -5.01 1.72 -16.55
N PHE A 319 -4.16 1.55 -15.54
CA PHE A 319 -4.57 1.05 -14.23
C PHE A 319 -5.60 1.96 -13.56
N LEU A 320 -5.36 3.27 -13.57
CA LEU A 320 -6.29 4.23 -12.99
C LEU A 320 -7.65 4.21 -13.70
N ALA A 321 -7.66 4.12 -15.03
CA ALA A 321 -8.87 4.12 -15.83
C ALA A 321 -9.70 2.82 -15.67
N GLU A 322 -9.04 1.66 -15.71
CA GLU A 322 -9.71 0.36 -15.78
C GLU A 322 -9.99 -0.26 -14.40
N GLU A 323 -9.15 -0.03 -13.41
CA GLU A 323 -9.23 -0.74 -12.11
C GLU A 323 -9.66 0.20 -10.97
N VAL A 324 -9.08 1.41 -10.89
CA VAL A 324 -9.29 2.29 -9.74
C VAL A 324 -10.57 3.11 -9.86
N ARG A 325 -10.75 3.88 -10.94
CA ARG A 325 -11.93 4.76 -11.12
C ARG A 325 -13.25 4.00 -11.01
N PRO A 326 -13.44 2.82 -11.64
CA PRO A 326 -14.70 2.08 -11.53
C PRO A 326 -15.04 1.65 -10.10
N LEU A 327 -14.04 1.27 -9.30
CA LEU A 327 -14.25 0.90 -7.89
C LEU A 327 -14.72 2.06 -7.02
N LEU A 328 -14.36 3.28 -7.42
CA LEU A 328 -14.63 4.51 -6.68
C LEU A 328 -15.99 5.13 -7.01
N VAL A 329 -16.59 4.81 -8.17
CA VAL A 329 -17.91 5.35 -8.60
C VAL A 329 -18.99 5.29 -7.52
N PRO A 330 -19.19 4.17 -6.78
CA PRO A 330 -20.23 4.09 -5.74
C PRO A 330 -20.05 5.06 -4.56
N PHE A 331 -18.86 5.64 -4.42
CA PHE A 331 -18.48 6.52 -3.32
C PHE A 331 -18.30 7.97 -3.73
N ALA A 332 -18.64 8.35 -4.99
CA ALA A 332 -18.36 9.68 -5.54
C ALA A 332 -18.84 10.83 -4.64
N ASN A 333 -20.02 10.68 -4.02
CA ASN A 333 -20.62 11.68 -3.15
C ASN A 333 -19.94 11.82 -1.76
N GLN A 334 -18.94 10.98 -1.46
CA GLN A 334 -18.25 10.92 -0.16
C GLN A 334 -16.76 11.30 -0.27
N MET A 335 -16.31 11.80 -1.43
CA MET A 335 -14.87 12.01 -1.70
C MET A 335 -14.32 13.38 -1.27
N ASP A 336 -15.17 14.38 -1.05
CA ASP A 336 -14.73 15.75 -0.71
C ASP A 336 -14.41 15.95 0.78
N VAL A 337 -14.44 14.88 1.58
CA VAL A 337 -14.14 14.94 3.02
C VAL A 337 -12.63 14.97 3.22
N LYS A 338 -12.08 16.10 3.65
CA LYS A 338 -10.68 16.26 4.07
C LYS A 338 -10.47 15.76 5.48
N MET A 339 -9.31 15.16 5.75
CA MET A 339 -8.95 14.69 7.09
C MET A 339 -7.99 15.64 7.79
N ALA A 340 -8.49 16.36 8.80
CA ALA A 340 -7.68 17.08 9.76
C ALA A 340 -7.26 16.15 10.90
N LEU A 341 -5.97 16.13 11.26
CA LEU A 341 -5.48 15.48 12.47
C LEU A 341 -5.21 16.58 13.50
N GLU A 342 -5.92 16.57 14.61
CA GLU A 342 -5.51 17.30 15.81
C GLU A 342 -4.33 16.52 16.41
N LEU A 343 -3.13 17.08 16.31
CA LEU A 343 -1.88 16.47 16.76
C LEU A 343 -1.61 16.73 18.24
#